data_AF-A0A2M8NEQ6-F1
#
_entry.id   AF-A0A2M8NEQ6-F1
#
_cell.length_a   1.000
_cell.length_b   1.000
_cell.length_c   1.000
_cell.angle_alpha   90.00
_cell.angle_beta   90.00
_cell.angle_gamma   90.00
#
_symmetry.space_group_name_H-M   'P 1'
#
loop_
_entity.id
_entity.type
_entity.pdbx_description
1 polymer ?
#
loop_
_entity_poly.entity_id
_entity_poly.type
_entity_poly.pdbx_seq_one_letter_code
_entity_poly.pdbx_strand_id
1 'polypeptide(L)'
;MIVGFFAAFISIFIGGTFGVLAGFYGGRIENFLMRFTDLMLVIPDLPLIVIFVALTKPSLWNIILVIGLLGWTTTARIVRSQTLAVKSRKFVLRARAIGAGNWHIILHHILPLVMPI
;
A
#
# COMPACT_ATOMS: atom_id res chain seq x y z
N MET A 1 -21.09 1.08 7.73
CA MET A 1 -20.32 1.65 6.58
C MET A 1 -19.14 2.52 7.01
N ILE A 2 -19.25 3.32 8.09
CA ILE A 2 -18.15 4.18 8.59
C ILE A 2 -16.85 3.38 8.84
N VAL A 3 -16.92 2.30 9.61
CA VAL A 3 -15.73 1.51 9.98
C VAL A 3 -14.99 0.99 8.75
N GLY A 4 -15.70 0.32 7.84
CA GLY A 4 -15.11 -0.23 6.62
C GLY A 4 -14.51 0.83 5.71
N PHE A 5 -15.17 1.98 5.57
CA PHE A 5 -14.67 3.09 4.76
C PHE A 5 -13.34 3.63 5.29
N PHE A 6 -13.27 3.98 6.58
CA PHE A 6 -12.05 4.53 7.16
C PHE A 6 -10.93 3.48 7.25
N ALA A 7 -11.25 2.23 7.56
CA ALA A 7 -10.26 1.16 7.55
C ALA A 7 -9.69 0.91 6.15
N ALA A 8 -10.54 0.89 5.12
CA ALA A 8 -10.12 0.78 3.73
C ALA A 8 -9.26 1.97 3.32
N PHE A 9 -9.65 3.19 3.70
CA PHE A 9 -8.86 4.39 3.44
C PHE A 9 -7.45 4.30 4.04
N ILE A 10 -7.32 3.88 5.30
CA ILE A 10 -6.00 3.68 5.94
C ILE A 10 -5.19 2.61 5.20
N SER A 11 -5.82 1.48 4.89
CA SER A 11 -5.18 0.37 4.18
C SER A 11 -4.68 0.79 2.79
N ILE A 12 -5.50 1.51 2.03
CA ILE A 12 -5.15 2.03 0.69
C ILE A 12 -4.08 3.11 0.78
N PHE A 13 -4.14 3.99 1.77
CA PHE A 13 -3.15 5.05 1.92
C PHE A 13 -1.76 4.48 2.24
N ILE A 14 -1.67 3.63 3.28
CA ILE A 14 -0.40 3.00 3.69
C ILE A 14 0.05 2.00 2.63
N GLY A 15 -0.82 1.07 2.25
CA GLY A 15 -0.50 0.02 1.29
C GLY A 15 -0.18 0.59 -0.10
N GLY A 16 -0.98 1.55 -0.55
CA GLY A 16 -0.79 2.21 -1.85
C GLY A 16 0.54 2.96 -1.94
N THR A 17 0.90 3.72 -0.90
CA THR A 17 2.21 4.42 -0.89
C THR A 17 3.37 3.43 -0.91
N PHE A 18 3.36 2.40 -0.06
CA PHE A 18 4.41 1.37 -0.05
C PHE A 18 4.49 0.60 -1.36
N GLY A 19 3.34 0.19 -1.90
CA GLY A 19 3.24 -0.57 -3.14
C GLY A 19 3.71 0.22 -4.36
N VAL A 20 3.31 1.48 -4.49
CA VAL A 20 3.74 2.35 -5.59
C VAL A 20 5.24 2.62 -5.50
N LEU A 21 5.76 2.96 -4.31
CA LEU A 21 7.20 3.23 -4.14
C LEU A 21 8.04 1.98 -4.44
N ALA A 22 7.63 0.82 -3.91
CA ALA A 22 8.33 -0.44 -4.15
C ALA A 22 8.30 -0.82 -5.64
N GLY A 23 7.13 -0.82 -6.28
CA GLY A 23 6.99 -1.17 -7.70
C GLY A 23 7.62 -0.16 -8.65
N PHE A 24 7.62 1.13 -8.31
CA PHE A 24 8.17 2.17 -9.17
C PHE A 24 9.69 2.20 -9.15
N TYR A 25 10.31 2.25 -7.97
CA TYR A 25 11.76 2.39 -7.86
C TYR A 25 12.49 1.07 -8.08
N GLY A 26 11.91 -0.06 -7.65
CA GLY A 26 12.55 -1.36 -7.74
C GLY A 26 13.81 -1.49 -6.88
N GLY A 27 14.54 -2.60 -7.05
CA GLY A 27 15.89 -2.78 -6.53
C GLY A 27 15.98 -2.71 -4.99
N ARG A 28 16.85 -1.85 -4.46
CA ARG A 28 17.07 -1.74 -3.00
C ARG A 28 15.85 -1.20 -2.25
N ILE A 29 15.13 -0.23 -2.82
CA ILE A 29 13.94 0.37 -2.20
C ILE A 29 12.82 -0.67 -2.12
N GLU A 30 12.60 -1.39 -3.20
CA GLU A 30 11.64 -2.50 -3.25
C GLU A 30 11.98 -3.57 -2.22
N ASN A 31 13.23 -4.03 -2.18
CA ASN A 31 13.65 -5.04 -1.21
C ASN A 31 13.43 -4.57 0.22
N PHE A 32 13.76 -3.32 0.57
CA PHE A 32 13.57 -2.81 1.92
C PHE A 32 12.09 -2.71 2.30
N LEU A 33 11.27 -2.05 1.46
CA LEU A 33 9.84 -1.85 1.71
C LEU A 33 9.10 -3.18 1.76
N MET A 34 9.37 -4.08 0.82
CA MET A 34 8.68 -5.37 0.77
C MET A 34 9.13 -6.29 1.88
N ARG A 35 10.40 -6.25 2.28
CA ARG A 35 10.85 -7.03 3.44
C ARG A 35 10.22 -6.55 4.73
N PHE A 36 10.01 -5.24 4.90
CA PHE A 36 9.22 -4.73 6.02
C PHE A 36 7.77 -5.23 5.98
N THR A 37 7.10 -5.16 4.83
CA THR A 37 5.75 -5.70 4.63
C THR A 37 5.69 -7.21 4.93
N ASP A 38 6.70 -7.96 4.50
CA ASP A 38 6.78 -9.40 4.67
C ASP A 38 6.98 -9.78 6.14
N LEU A 39 7.79 -9.01 6.89
CA LEU A 39 7.95 -9.19 8.33
C LEU A 39 6.63 -9.02 9.10
N MET A 40 5.80 -8.06 8.67
CA MET A 40 4.49 -7.84 9.30
C MET A 40 3.53 -8.99 9.03
N LEU A 41 3.57 -9.60 7.84
CA LEU A 41 2.74 -10.76 7.47
C LEU A 41 3.12 -12.05 8.21
N VAL A 42 4.34 -12.14 8.76
CA VAL A 42 4.74 -13.28 9.60
C VAL A 42 4.06 -13.22 10.96
N ILE A 43 3.66 -12.03 11.42
CA ILE A 43 2.96 -11.86 12.68
C ILE A 43 1.50 -12.29 12.50
N PRO A 44 0.98 -13.25 13.28
CA PRO A 44 -0.40 -13.68 13.13
C PRO A 44 -1.39 -12.59 13.56
N ASP A 45 -2.37 -12.29 12.70
CA ASP A 45 -3.35 -11.22 12.92
C ASP A 45 -4.18 -11.42 14.19
N LEU A 46 -4.62 -12.66 14.46
CA LEU A 46 -5.47 -12.99 15.60
C LEU A 46 -4.84 -12.59 16.95
N PRO A 47 -3.60 -13.03 17.30
CA PRO A 47 -2.88 -12.53 18.46
C PRO A 47 -2.78 -11.02 18.56
N LEU A 48 -2.47 -10.32 17.46
CA LEU A 48 -2.39 -8.85 17.46
C LEU A 48 -3.72 -8.21 17.83
N ILE A 49 -4.82 -8.70 17.25
CA ILE A 49 -6.18 -8.23 17.57
C ILE A 49 -6.48 -8.46 19.06
N VAL A 50 -6.19 -9.65 19.59
CA VAL A 50 -6.47 -9.99 20.99
C VAL A 50 -5.67 -9.10 21.94
N ILE A 51 -4.37 -8.93 21.71
CA ILE A 51 -3.52 -8.06 22.53
C ILE A 51 -4.01 -6.62 22.47
N PHE A 52 -4.34 -6.12 21.27
CA PHE A 52 -4.81 -4.76 21.09
C PHE A 52 -6.13 -4.52 21.84
N VAL A 53 -7.10 -5.42 21.72
CA VAL A 53 -8.38 -5.34 22.43
C VAL A 53 -8.23 -5.53 23.94
N ALA A 54 -7.27 -6.34 24.39
CA ALA A 54 -6.99 -6.51 25.82
C ALA A 54 -6.38 -5.24 26.45
N LEU A 55 -5.56 -4.51 25.69
CA LEU A 55 -4.88 -3.30 26.16
C LEU A 55 -5.68 -2.02 25.93
N THR A 56 -6.68 -2.04 25.07
CA THR A 56 -7.47 -0.86 24.71
C THR A 56 -8.95 -1.02 25.07
N LYS A 57 -9.62 0.08 25.41
CA LYS A 57 -11.07 0.04 25.63
C LYS A 57 -11.80 -0.16 24.30
N PRO A 58 -12.95 -0.86 24.28
CA PRO A 58 -13.78 -0.96 23.07
C PRO A 58 -14.14 0.43 22.56
N SER A 59 -13.69 0.75 21.34
CA SER A 59 -13.95 2.04 20.69
C SER A 59 -14.02 1.84 19.18
N LEU A 60 -14.89 2.61 18.53
CA LEU A 60 -15.04 2.60 17.07
C LEU A 60 -13.70 2.91 16.37
N TRP A 61 -12.91 3.84 16.93
CA TRP A 61 -11.59 4.19 16.41
C TRP A 61 -10.58 3.05 16.48
N ASN A 62 -10.62 2.25 17.55
CA ASN A 62 -9.73 1.12 17.74
C ASN A 62 -9.98 0.03 16.69
N ILE A 63 -11.26 -0.24 16.39
CA ILE A 63 -11.65 -1.19 15.34
C ILE A 63 -11.16 -0.71 13.97
N ILE A 64 -11.35 0.58 13.65
CA ILE A 64 -10.89 1.18 12.39
C ILE A 64 -9.37 1.02 12.23
N LEU A 65 -8.60 1.37 13.27
CA LEU A 65 -7.15 1.32 13.24
C LEU A 65 -6.64 -0.11 13.06
N VAL A 66 -7.17 -1.06 13.82
CA VAL A 66 -6.77 -2.47 13.74
C VAL A 66 -7.03 -3.04 12.35
N ILE A 67 -8.24 -2.85 11.80
CA ILE A 67 -8.57 -3.38 10.47
C ILE A 67 -7.71 -2.71 9.39
N GLY A 68 -7.54 -1.38 9.45
CA GLY A 68 -6.71 -0.64 8.50
C GLY A 68 -5.24 -1.05 8.54
N LEU A 69 -4.68 -1.24 9.74
CA LEU A 69 -3.28 -1.63 9.97
C LEU A 69 -2.99 -3.11 9.70
N LEU A 70 -4.00 -3.98 9.65
CA LEU A 70 -3.81 -5.36 9.21
C LEU A 70 -3.96 -5.46 7.68
N GLY A 71 -4.87 -4.68 7.10
CA GLY A 71 -5.17 -4.74 5.67
C GLY A 71 -4.10 -4.16 4.74
N TRP A 72 -3.28 -3.21 5.20
CA TRP A 72 -2.37 -2.47 4.30
C TRP A 72 -1.29 -3.33 3.65
N THR A 73 -0.84 -4.42 4.30
CA THR A 73 0.24 -5.28 3.79
C THR A 73 -0.17 -6.01 2.50
N THR A 74 -1.41 -6.50 2.47
CA THR A 74 -2.01 -7.13 1.30
C THR A 74 -2.22 -6.10 0.20
N THR A 75 -2.78 -4.94 0.55
CA THR A 75 -2.94 -3.83 -0.39
C THR A 75 -1.60 -3.39 -0.99
N ALA A 76 -0.52 -3.33 -0.21
CA ALA A 76 0.81 -2.99 -0.69
C ALA A 76 1.33 -3.97 -1.76
N ARG A 77 1.12 -5.27 -1.55
CA ARG A 77 1.52 -6.31 -2.52
C ARG A 77 0.74 -6.21 -3.82
N ILE A 78 -0.58 -5.96 -3.73
CA ILE A 78 -1.44 -5.78 -4.91
C ILE A 78 -1.03 -4.53 -5.67
N VAL A 79 -0.88 -3.39 -4.99
CA VAL A 79 -0.51 -2.13 -5.64
C VAL A 79 0.91 -2.21 -6.22
N ARG A 80 1.85 -2.93 -5.58
CA ARG A 80 3.17 -3.19 -6.16
C ARG A 80 3.08 -3.95 -7.48
N SER A 81 2.35 -5.07 -7.52
CA SER A 81 2.25 -5.89 -8.74
C SER A 81 1.61 -5.12 -9.89
N GLN A 82 0.57 -4.36 -9.59
CA GLN A 82 -0.10 -3.47 -10.56
C GLN A 82 0.82 -2.32 -11.00
N THR A 83 1.59 -1.72 -10.09
CA THR A 83 2.58 -0.68 -10.42
C THR A 83 3.64 -1.19 -11.37
N LEU A 84 4.17 -2.39 -11.13
CA LEU A 84 5.13 -3.05 -12.02
C LEU A 84 4.53 -3.25 -13.43
N ALA A 85 3.27 -3.69 -13.49
CA ALA A 85 2.55 -3.90 -14.75
C ALA A 85 2.26 -2.58 -15.50
N VAL A 86 1.98 -1.49 -14.80
CA VAL A 86 1.74 -0.17 -15.42
C VAL A 86 3.07 0.47 -15.86
N LYS A 87 4.13 0.36 -15.05
CA LYS A 87 5.46 0.91 -15.33
C LYS A 87 6.05 0.37 -16.64
N SER A 88 5.75 -0.88 -17.02
CA SER A 88 6.24 -1.52 -18.25
C SER A 88 5.45 -1.12 -19.51
N ARG A 89 4.39 -0.31 -19.39
CA ARG A 89 3.58 0.10 -20.55
C ARG A 89 4.28 1.16 -21.41
N LYS A 90 4.03 1.10 -22.73
CA LYS A 90 4.67 1.98 -23.73
C LYS A 90 4.48 3.47 -23.46
N PHE A 91 3.35 3.91 -22.91
CA PHE A 91 3.11 5.33 -22.61
C PHE A 91 4.00 5.85 -21.48
N VAL A 92 4.31 5.03 -20.47
CA VAL A 92 5.23 5.41 -19.38
C VAL A 92 6.65 5.55 -19.91
N LEU A 93 7.08 4.64 -20.78
CA LEU A 93 8.39 4.70 -21.43
C LEU A 93 8.51 5.95 -22.32
N ARG A 94 7.47 6.28 -23.08
CA ARG A 94 7.41 7.51 -23.90
C ARG A 94 7.47 8.77 -23.03
N ALA A 95 6.68 8.83 -21.95
CA ALA A 95 6.70 9.95 -21.01
C ALA A 95 8.11 10.15 -20.42
N ARG A 96 8.81 9.07 -20.06
CA ARG A 96 10.19 9.14 -19.58
C ARG A 96 11.16 9.62 -20.67
N ALA A 97 10.99 9.16 -21.91
CA ALA A 97 11.84 9.54 -23.04
C ALA A 97 11.75 11.04 -23.39
N ILE A 98 10.60 11.68 -23.17
CA ILE A 98 10.41 13.13 -23.32
C ILE A 98 10.84 13.94 -22.08
N GLY A 99 11.47 13.29 -21.08
CA GLY A 99 12.01 13.97 -19.90
C GLY A 99 11.05 14.10 -18.71
N ALA A 100 9.92 13.37 -18.67
CA ALA A 100 9.04 13.43 -17.51
C ALA A 100 9.74 12.94 -16.24
N GLY A 101 9.70 13.77 -15.20
CA GLY A 101 10.27 13.43 -13.89
C GLY A 101 9.56 12.25 -13.23
N ASN A 102 10.26 11.57 -12.32
CA ASN A 102 9.73 10.41 -11.61
C ASN A 102 8.40 10.71 -10.88
N TRP A 103 8.32 11.84 -10.18
CA TRP A 103 7.10 12.24 -9.48
C TRP A 103 5.93 12.53 -10.42
N HIS A 104 6.20 13.13 -11.59
CA HIS A 104 5.18 13.35 -12.60
C HIS A 104 4.62 12.03 -13.12
N ILE A 105 5.49 11.06 -13.42
CA ILE A 105 5.08 9.71 -13.85
C ILE A 105 4.28 9.02 -12.74
N ILE A 106 4.73 9.06 -11.49
CA ILE A 106 4.03 8.44 -10.37
C ILE A 106 2.61 9.02 -10.24
N LEU A 107 2.47 10.34 -10.12
CA LEU A 107 1.18 10.98 -9.81
C LEU A 107 0.20 10.98 -10.99
N HIS A 108 0.68 11.11 -12.23
CA HIS A 108 -0.20 11.28 -13.39
C HIS A 108 -0.39 10.00 -14.22
N HIS A 109 0.54 9.05 -14.14
CA HIS A 109 0.52 7.86 -15.01
C HIS A 109 0.42 6.54 -14.24
N ILE A 110 0.80 6.50 -12.97
CA ILE A 110 0.79 5.28 -12.18
C ILE A 110 -0.36 5.35 -11.19
N LEU A 111 -0.28 6.24 -10.20
CA LEU A 111 -1.24 6.37 -9.10
C LEU A 111 -2.71 6.29 -9.54
N PRO A 112 -3.17 6.99 -10.61
CA PRO A 112 -4.56 6.95 -11.05
C PRO A 112 -5.00 5.60 -11.62
N LEU A 113 -4.05 4.77 -12.10
CA LEU A 113 -4.32 3.44 -12.65
C LEU A 113 -4.18 2.33 -11.60
N VAL A 114 -3.45 2.56 -10.52
CA VAL A 114 -3.15 1.52 -9.52
C VAL A 114 -3.99 1.65 -8.25
N MET A 115 -4.47 2.85 -7.93
CA MET A 115 -5.36 3.04 -6.79
C MET A 115 -6.68 2.33 -7.08
N PRO A 116 -7.07 1.32 -6.27
CA PRO A 116 -8.41 0.77 -6.32
C PRO A 116 -9.35 1.82 -5.72
N ILE A 117 -9.99 2.61 -6.58
CA ILE A 117 -11.09 3.51 -6.21
C ILE A 117 -12.40 2.77 -6.45
#